data_AF-A0A6M1XTJ1-F1
#
_entry.id   AF-A0A6M1XTJ1-F1
#
_cell.length_a   1.000
_cell.length_b   1.000
_cell.length_c   1.000
_cell.angle_alpha   90.00
_cell.angle_beta   90.00
_cell.angle_gamma   90.00
#
_symmetry.space_group_name_H-M   'P 1'
#
loop_
_entity.id
_entity.type
_entity.pdbx_description
1 polymer ?
#
loop_
_entity_poly.entity_id
_entity_poly.type
_entity_poly.pdbx_seq_one_letter_code
_entity_poly.pdbx_strand_id
1 'polypeptide(L)'
;SYTLGLMDTRQKNTLLNKMAAAIEANAPRILQANALDLEQAATHGISETMQDRLRLTEERITAMAEGIRQVATLPDPIGEVDKMWRNEAGLLIGQQRVPLGVI
;
A
#
# COMPACT_ATOMS: atom_id res chain seq x y z
N SER A 1 12.56 -7.69 4.64
CA SER A 1 12.28 -6.28 4.97
C SER A 1 13.32 -5.30 4.43
N TYR A 2 14.62 -5.52 4.66
CA TYR A 2 15.69 -4.60 4.20
C TYR A 2 15.70 -4.33 2.68
N THR A 3 15.50 -5.35 1.85
CA THR A 3 15.48 -5.23 0.39
C THR A 3 14.41 -4.26 -0.14
N LEU A 4 13.26 -4.14 0.53
CA LEU A 4 12.17 -3.26 0.12
C LEU A 4 12.51 -1.78 0.38
N GLY A 5 13.17 -1.49 1.52
CA GLY A 5 13.60 -0.13 1.88
C GLY A 5 14.73 0.41 1.01
N LEU A 6 15.45 -0.45 0.28
CA LEU A 6 16.51 -0.07 -0.66
C LEU A 6 16.03 0.08 -2.10
N MET A 7 14.78 -0.25 -2.42
CA MET A 7 14.27 -0.10 -3.78
C MET A 7 14.16 1.39 -4.13
N ASP A 8 14.60 1.73 -5.34
CA ASP A 8 14.39 3.08 -5.85
C ASP A 8 12.91 3.37 -6.11
N THR A 9 12.57 4.66 -6.23
CA THR A 9 11.19 5.11 -6.46
C THR A 9 10.57 4.47 -7.70
N ARG A 10 11.34 4.28 -8.78
CA ARG A 10 10.83 3.71 -10.03
C ARG A 10 10.46 2.23 -9.84
N GLN A 11 11.29 1.48 -9.14
CA GLN A 11 11.02 0.08 -8.81
C GLN A 11 9.78 -0.07 -7.92
N LYS A 12 9.66 0.77 -6.89
CA LYS A 12 8.48 0.82 -6.01
C LYS A 12 7.21 1.14 -6.80
N ASN A 13 7.24 2.17 -7.63
CA ASN A 13 6.08 2.56 -8.45
C ASN A 13 5.72 1.49 -9.51
N THR A 14 6.72 0.83 -10.09
CA THR A 14 6.51 -0.31 -11.01
C THR A 14 5.80 -1.47 -10.30
N LEU A 15 6.23 -1.79 -9.07
CA LEU A 15 5.60 -2.82 -8.27
C LEU A 15 4.15 -2.47 -7.94
N LEU A 16 3.88 -1.25 -7.47
CA LEU A 16 2.52 -0.77 -7.17
C LEU A 16 1.60 -0.86 -8.39
N ASN A 17 2.05 -0.41 -9.56
CA ASN A 17 1.26 -0.51 -10.79
C ASN A 17 0.98 -1.96 -11.21
N LYS A 18 1.96 -2.87 -11.04
CA LYS A 18 1.75 -4.29 -11.27
C LYS A 18 0.77 -4.91 -10.28
N MET A 19 0.80 -4.48 -9.01
CA MET A 19 -0.17 -4.92 -8.00
C MET A 19 -1.59 -4.47 -8.35
N ALA A 20 -1.77 -3.21 -8.78
CA ALA A 20 -3.06 -2.70 -9.23
C ALA A 20 -3.62 -3.53 -10.40
N ALA A 21 -2.80 -3.75 -11.44
CA ALA A 21 -3.19 -4.57 -12.59
C ALA A 21 -3.49 -6.03 -12.22
N ALA A 22 -2.73 -6.61 -11.28
CA ALA A 22 -2.95 -7.97 -10.81
C ALA A 22 -4.27 -8.12 -10.05
N ILE A 23 -4.65 -7.12 -9.25
CA ILE A 23 -5.94 -7.11 -8.54
C ILE A 23 -7.10 -7.08 -9.54
N GLU A 24 -7.04 -6.21 -10.55
CA GLU A 24 -8.06 -6.11 -11.60
C GLU A 24 -8.16 -7.40 -12.42
N ALA A 25 -7.03 -7.95 -12.85
CA ALA A 25 -6.99 -9.20 -13.62
C ALA A 25 -7.52 -10.42 -12.83
N ASN A 26 -7.45 -10.37 -11.50
CA ASN A 26 -7.95 -11.43 -10.61
C ASN A 26 -9.30 -11.09 -9.96
N ALA A 27 -9.99 -10.02 -10.39
CA ALA A 27 -11.24 -9.57 -9.78
C ALA A 27 -12.29 -10.70 -9.67
N PRO A 28 -12.54 -11.54 -10.70
CA PRO A 28 -13.52 -12.63 -10.57
C PRO A 28 -13.15 -13.62 -9.46
N ARG A 29 -11.87 -13.95 -9.32
CA ARG A 29 -11.36 -14.88 -8.29
C ARG A 29 -11.48 -14.28 -6.89
N ILE A 30 -11.20 -12.98 -6.76
CA ILE A 30 -11.31 -12.24 -5.49
C ILE A 30 -12.77 -12.16 -5.05
N LEU A 31 -13.69 -11.84 -5.97
CA LEU A 31 -15.13 -11.76 -5.66
C LEU A 31 -15.70 -13.12 -5.28
N GLN A 32 -15.30 -14.19 -5.98
CA GLN A 32 -15.71 -15.55 -5.62
C GLN A 32 -15.25 -15.92 -4.22
N ALA A 33 -14.00 -15.62 -3.86
CA ALA A 33 -13.49 -15.88 -2.51
C ALA A 33 -14.23 -15.04 -1.44
N ASN A 34 -14.47 -13.75 -1.71
CA ASN A 34 -15.18 -12.88 -0.78
C ASN A 34 -16.64 -13.29 -0.56
N ALA A 35 -17.30 -13.88 -1.56
CA ALA A 35 -18.63 -14.44 -1.40
C ALA A 35 -18.66 -15.56 -0.36
N LEU A 36 -17.66 -16.45 -0.37
CA LEU A 36 -17.51 -17.50 0.64
C LEU A 36 -17.26 -16.91 2.04
N ASP A 37 -16.45 -15.84 2.13
CA ASP A 37 -16.21 -15.14 3.40
C ASP A 37 -17.50 -14.49 3.94
N LEU A 38 -18.35 -13.94 3.08
CA LEU A 38 -19.64 -13.35 3.47
C LEU A 38 -20.64 -14.41 3.95
N GLU A 39 -20.69 -15.56 3.30
CA GLU A 39 -21.51 -16.71 3.76
C GLU A 39 -21.05 -17.18 5.15
N GLN A 40 -19.74 -17.26 5.37
CA GLN A 40 -19.18 -17.58 6.68
C GLN A 40 -19.50 -16.48 7.71
N ALA A 41 -19.36 -15.21 7.36
CA ALA A 41 -19.66 -14.11 8.27
C ALA A 41 -21.14 -14.12 8.72
N ALA A 42 -22.06 -14.43 7.80
CA ALA A 42 -23.48 -14.56 8.11
C ALA A 42 -23.77 -15.71 9.09
N THR A 43 -23.09 -16.85 8.94
CA THR A 43 -23.27 -18.01 9.83
C THR A 43 -22.60 -17.84 11.20
N HIS A 44 -21.57 -17.00 11.31
CA HIS A 44 -20.84 -16.73 12.56
C HIS A 44 -21.40 -15.55 13.36
N GLY A 45 -22.56 -15.02 12.99
CA GLY A 45 -23.23 -13.93 13.72
C GLY A 45 -22.51 -12.59 13.64
N ILE A 46 -21.72 -12.35 12.59
CA ILE A 46 -21.10 -11.04 12.33
C ILE A 46 -22.20 -10.03 12.00
N SER A 47 -22.13 -8.83 12.57
CA SER A 47 -23.15 -7.79 12.35
C SER A 47 -23.23 -7.36 10.87
N GLU A 48 -24.42 -6.95 10.42
CA GLU A 48 -24.64 -6.48 9.05
C GLU A 48 -23.67 -5.35 8.66
N THR A 49 -23.39 -4.42 9.57
CA THR A 49 -22.42 -3.33 9.35
C THR A 49 -21.02 -3.86 9.05
N MET A 50 -20.59 -4.92 9.75
CA MET A 50 -19.28 -5.54 9.52
C MET A 50 -19.27 -6.37 8.24
N GLN A 51 -20.39 -7.01 7.89
CA GLN A 51 -20.54 -7.69 6.60
C GLN A 51 -20.49 -6.71 5.42
N ASP A 52 -21.07 -5.50 5.54
CA ASP A 52 -20.94 -4.46 4.51
C ASP A 52 -19.48 -3.99 4.35
N ARG A 53 -18.73 -3.90 5.45
CA ARG A 53 -17.29 -3.58 5.41
C ARG A 53 -16.45 -4.71 4.79
N LEU A 54 -16.87 -5.96 4.97
CA LEU A 54 -16.21 -7.14 4.38
C LEU A 54 -16.52 -7.29 2.88
N ARG A 55 -17.69 -6.83 2.44
CA ARG A 55 -18.17 -7.01 1.05
C ARG A 55 -17.26 -6.32 0.04
N LEU A 56 -16.87 -7.06 -0.98
CA LEU A 56 -16.21 -6.55 -2.17
C LEU A 56 -17.19 -6.56 -3.35
N THR A 57 -17.05 -5.56 -4.22
CA THR A 57 -17.78 -5.44 -5.49
C THR A 57 -16.77 -5.08 -6.58
N GLU A 58 -17.16 -5.19 -7.85
CA GLU A 58 -16.30 -4.79 -8.97
C GLU A 58 -15.87 -3.32 -8.87
N GLU A 59 -16.77 -2.44 -8.43
CA GLU A 59 -16.48 -1.02 -8.21
C GLU A 59 -15.46 -0.83 -7.10
N ARG A 60 -15.61 -1.56 -5.97
CA ARG A 60 -14.65 -1.50 -4.85
C ARG A 60 -13.27 -2.02 -5.27
N ILE A 61 -13.20 -3.09 -6.05
CA ILE A 61 -11.94 -3.63 -6.59
C ILE A 61 -11.27 -2.63 -7.52
N THR A 62 -12.04 -2.02 -8.42
CA THR A 62 -11.55 -0.96 -9.32
C THR A 62 -11.03 0.24 -8.53
N ALA A 63 -11.77 0.67 -7.50
CA ALA A 63 -11.35 1.75 -6.62
C ALA A 63 -10.07 1.41 -5.82
N MET A 64 -9.90 0.15 -5.38
CA MET A 64 -8.67 -0.30 -4.72
C MET A 64 -7.46 -0.24 -5.65
N ALA A 65 -7.61 -0.73 -6.89
CA ALA A 65 -6.54 -0.67 -7.88
C ALA A 65 -6.18 0.78 -8.22
N GLU A 66 -7.18 1.66 -8.32
CA GLU A 66 -6.97 3.08 -8.54
C GLU A 66 -6.28 3.76 -7.36
N GLY A 67 -6.67 3.44 -6.12
CA GLY A 67 -5.98 3.93 -4.92
C GLY A 67 -4.50 3.54 -4.90
N ILE A 68 -4.16 2.33 -5.33
CA ILE A 68 -2.75 1.88 -5.46
C ILE A 68 -2.02 2.70 -6.54
N ARG A 69 -2.65 2.96 -7.68
CA ARG A 69 -2.07 3.80 -8.74
C ARG A 69 -1.85 5.23 -8.27
N GLN A 70 -2.78 5.79 -7.50
CA GLN A 70 -2.62 7.12 -6.89
C GLN A 70 -1.45 7.16 -5.92
N VAL A 71 -1.26 6.14 -5.07
CA VAL A 71 -0.07 6.07 -4.20
C VAL A 71 1.21 6.06 -5.02
N ALA A 72 1.24 5.38 -6.16
CA ALA A 72 2.40 5.36 -7.06
C ALA A 72 2.70 6.71 -7.74
N THR A 73 1.79 7.68 -7.73
CA THR A 73 2.03 9.04 -8.24
C THR A 73 2.55 10.01 -7.18
N LEU A 74 2.44 9.65 -5.90
CA LEU A 74 2.92 10.49 -4.81
C LEU A 74 4.46 10.57 -4.81
N PRO A 75 5.03 11.70 -4.37
CA PRO A 75 6.46 11.80 -4.12
C PRO A 75 6.92 10.76 -3.10
N ASP A 76 8.06 10.14 -3.37
CA ASP A 76 8.65 9.17 -2.47
C ASP A 76 9.25 9.88 -1.25
N PRO A 77 8.75 9.62 -0.03
CA PRO A 77 9.24 10.31 1.15
C PRO A 77 10.62 9.80 1.60
N ILE A 78 11.08 8.67 1.06
CA ILE A 78 12.34 8.04 1.47
C ILE A 78 13.51 8.69 0.74
N GLY A 79 14.51 9.13 1.50
CA GLY A 79 15.70 9.77 0.94
C GLY A 79 15.69 11.30 0.95
N GLU A 80 14.56 11.93 1.30
CA GLU A 80 14.50 13.39 1.46
C GLU A 80 15.35 13.83 2.66
N VAL A 81 16.17 14.87 2.45
CA VAL A 81 16.99 15.50 3.50
C VAL A 81 16.22 16.69 4.05
N ASP A 82 15.74 16.58 5.29
CA ASP A 82 14.99 17.64 5.95
C ASP A 82 15.90 18.81 6.37
N LYS A 83 17.13 18.52 6.82
CA LYS A 83 18.11 19.52 7.29
C LYS A 83 19.55 19.10 7.00
N MET A 84 20.39 20.06 6.62
CA MET A 84 21.83 19.87 6.46
C MET A 84 22.56 21.08 7.03
N TRP A 85 23.57 20.88 7.89
CA TRP A 85 24.37 21.96 8.46
C TRP A 85 25.80 21.54 8.74
N ARG A 86 26.68 22.53 8.94
CA ARG A 86 28.06 22.32 9.38
C ARG A 86 28.19 22.73 10.84
N ASN A 87 28.77 21.87 11.68
CA ASN A 87 29.01 22.20 13.08
C ASN A 87 30.33 22.98 13.28
N GLU A 88 30.59 23.42 14.52
CA GLU A 88 31.81 24.16 14.88
C GLU A 88 33.11 23.37 14.65
N ALA A 89 33.04 22.04 14.69
CA ALA A 89 34.16 21.14 14.38
C ALA A 89 34.32 20.89 12.86
N GLY A 90 33.52 21.54 12.01
CA GLY A 90 33.58 21.41 10.55
C GLY A 90 32.88 20.17 9.98
N LEU A 91 32.22 19.34 10.80
CA LEU A 91 31.48 18.15 10.37
C LEU A 91 30.20 18.54 9.62
N LEU A 92 29.91 17.83 8.53
CA LEU A 92 28.66 17.95 7.79
C LEU A 92 27.64 16.98 8.39
N ILE A 93 26.53 17.51 8.91
CA ILE A 93 25.46 16.73 9.56
C ILE A 93 24.18 16.88 8.74
N GLY A 94 23.54 15.75 8.41
CA GLY A 94 22.30 15.69 7.66
C GLY A 94 21.22 14.89 8.40
N GLN A 95 19.98 15.38 8.37
CA GLN A 95 18.79 14.67 8.80
C GLN A 95 18.04 14.18 7.56
N GLN A 96 17.90 12.86 7.40
CA GLN A 96 17.29 12.24 6.24
C GLN A 96 16.13 11.32 6.65
N ARG A 97 15.07 11.28 5.83
CA ARG A 97 13.93 10.39 6.01
C ARG A 97 14.28 8.96 5.62
N VAL A 98 13.98 8.03 6.52
CA VAL A 98 14.18 6.57 6.36
C VAL A 98 12.89 5.81 6.69
N PRO A 99 12.70 4.59 6.15
CA PRO A 99 11.53 3.78 6.49
C PRO A 99 11.51 3.46 8.00
N LEU A 100 10.31 3.42 8.59
CA LEU A 100 10.13 3.00 9.99
C LEU A 100 10.61 1.56 10.25
N GLY A 101 10.52 0.69 9.24
CA GLY A 101 10.92 -0.71 9.33
C GLY A 101 9.78 -1.65 8.98
N VAL A 102 9.26 -2.36 9.96
CA VAL A 102 8.16 -3.33 9.81
C VAL A 102 6.88 -2.72 10.41
N ILE A 103 5.79 -2.79 9.65
CA ILE A 103 4.42 -2.46 10.07
C ILE A 103 3.60 -3.74 10.04
#